data_AF-A0A4W2D4V9-F1
#
_entry.id   AF-A0A4W2D4V9-F1
#
_cell.length_a   1.000
_cell.length_b   1.000
_cell.length_c   1.000
_cell.angle_alpha   90.00
_cell.angle_beta   90.00
_cell.angle_gamma   90.00
#
_symmetry.space_group_name_H-M   'P 1'
#
loop_
_entity.id
_entity.type
_entity.pdbx_description
1 polymer ?
#
loop_
_entity_poly.entity_id
_entity_poly.type
_entity_poly.pdbx_seq_one_letter_code
_entity_poly.pdbx_strand_id
1 'polypeptide(L)'
;MKRKWGALLGFLWVQICWVRGVKVEQNPSVLSLQEGANSTLRCNFSDMVNNVQWFQQNPRGSLTRLFFIASGMKKNERMSSTVNSKERYSTLHITASQLEDAATYLCAVEAQCSQAACSLYPNCSCLSPSPPQYYTVQVPLLPLWVSRFIIQHFFL
;
A
#
# COMPACT_ATOMS: atom_id res chain seq x y z
N MET A 1 10.02 -49.23 -4.16
CA MET A 1 9.42 -48.00 -3.58
C MET A 1 9.99 -46.74 -4.25
N LYS A 2 9.52 -46.31 -5.43
CA LYS A 2 10.05 -45.11 -6.14
C LYS A 2 8.98 -44.26 -6.86
N ARG A 3 7.70 -44.41 -6.52
CA ARG A 3 6.58 -43.78 -7.25
C ARG A 3 5.80 -42.74 -6.43
N LYS A 4 6.16 -42.55 -5.15
CA LYS A 4 5.47 -41.64 -4.22
C LYS A 4 6.08 -40.23 -4.16
N TRP A 5 7.31 -40.05 -4.63
CA TRP A 5 8.03 -38.77 -4.53
C TRP A 5 7.59 -37.75 -5.59
N GLY A 6 7.31 -38.19 -6.82
CA GLY A 6 6.78 -37.31 -7.87
C GLY A 6 5.38 -36.76 -7.57
N ALA A 7 4.55 -37.54 -6.87
CA ALA A 7 3.24 -37.09 -6.40
C ALA A 7 3.37 -36.02 -5.30
N LEU A 8 4.26 -36.22 -4.32
CA LEU A 8 4.51 -35.24 -3.24
C LEU A 8 5.07 -33.92 -3.76
N LEU A 9 5.98 -33.97 -4.74
CA LEU A 9 6.46 -32.77 -5.44
C LEU A 9 5.34 -32.08 -6.22
N GLY A 10 4.47 -32.82 -6.91
CA GLY A 10 3.30 -32.25 -7.59
C GLY A 10 2.30 -31.57 -6.64
N PHE A 11 2.01 -32.18 -5.49
CA PHE A 11 1.14 -31.57 -4.46
C PHE A 11 1.74 -30.30 -3.86
N LEU A 12 3.07 -30.25 -3.68
CA LEU A 12 3.76 -29.06 -3.16
C LEU A 12 3.67 -27.87 -4.13
N TRP A 13 3.67 -28.12 -5.45
CA TRP A 13 3.50 -27.08 -6.47
C TRP A 13 2.07 -26.55 -6.57
N VAL A 14 1.05 -27.41 -6.38
CA VAL A 14 -0.36 -26.99 -6.39
C VAL A 14 -0.69 -26.03 -5.25
N GLN A 15 -0.03 -26.15 -4.10
CA GLN A 15 -0.21 -25.26 -2.94
C GLN A 15 0.40 -23.86 -3.14
N ILE A 16 1.37 -23.70 -4.05
CA ILE A 16 2.05 -22.42 -4.31
C ILE A 16 1.21 -21.48 -5.20
N CYS A 17 0.20 -22.00 -5.89
CA CYS A 17 -0.49 -21.28 -6.97
C CYS A 17 -1.67 -20.40 -6.54
N TRP A 18 -1.98 -20.25 -5.24
CA TRP A 18 -3.21 -19.56 -4.85
C TRP A 18 -3.05 -18.55 -3.71
N VAL A 19 -2.14 -17.60 -3.88
CA VAL A 19 -2.22 -16.34 -3.12
C VAL A 19 -3.19 -15.42 -3.87
N ARG A 20 -4.44 -15.33 -3.37
CA ARG A 20 -5.36 -14.25 -3.80
C ARG A 20 -4.92 -12.97 -3.11
N GLY A 21 -4.45 -12.01 -3.91
CA GLY A 21 -4.03 -10.67 -3.50
C GLY A 21 -4.91 -9.61 -4.17
N VAL A 22 -5.25 -8.52 -3.49
CA VAL A 22 -5.76 -7.31 -4.19
C VAL A 22 -4.58 -6.59 -4.83
N LYS A 23 -4.63 -6.43 -6.15
CA LYS A 23 -3.65 -5.64 -6.89
C LYS A 23 -3.98 -4.15 -6.69
N VAL A 24 -2.95 -3.37 -6.37
CA VAL A 24 -3.03 -1.92 -6.23
C VAL A 24 -2.22 -1.28 -7.35
N GLU A 25 -2.81 -0.30 -8.04
CA GLU A 25 -2.16 0.46 -9.10
C GLU A 25 -2.29 1.95 -8.82
N GLN A 26 -1.25 2.71 -9.07
CA GLN A 26 -1.03 3.98 -8.43
C GLN A 26 -0.51 4.97 -9.51
N ASN A 27 -1.23 6.07 -9.77
CA ASN A 27 -0.96 7.03 -10.85
C ASN A 27 -1.06 8.50 -10.37
N PRO A 28 -0.19 9.43 -10.82
CA PRO A 28 0.95 9.25 -11.74
C PRO A 28 2.26 8.82 -11.07
N SER A 29 2.89 7.72 -11.50
CA SER A 29 4.07 7.12 -10.84
C SER A 29 5.18 8.09 -10.46
N VAL A 30 5.40 9.12 -11.28
CA VAL A 30 6.30 10.25 -10.99
C VAL A 30 5.55 11.54 -11.26
N LEU A 31 5.71 12.51 -10.36
CA LEU A 31 5.09 13.82 -10.47
C LEU A 31 6.12 14.90 -10.13
N SER A 32 6.19 15.93 -10.98
CA SER A 32 7.01 17.13 -10.79
C SER A 32 6.06 18.30 -10.70
N LEU A 33 6.16 19.10 -9.64
CA LEU A 33 5.25 20.21 -9.35
C LEU A 33 6.04 21.43 -8.94
N GLN A 34 5.47 22.61 -9.21
CA GLN A 34 5.93 23.85 -8.63
C GLN A 34 5.30 24.06 -7.24
N GLU A 35 5.98 24.80 -6.39
CA GLU A 35 5.41 25.22 -5.11
C GLU A 35 4.11 26.00 -5.33
N GLY A 36 3.13 25.78 -4.45
CA GLY A 36 1.79 26.35 -4.59
C GLY A 36 0.88 25.61 -5.58
N ALA A 37 1.38 24.65 -6.38
CA ALA A 37 0.53 23.87 -7.28
C ALA A 37 -0.33 22.85 -6.53
N ASN A 38 -1.51 22.55 -7.07
CA ASN A 38 -2.36 21.46 -6.57
C ASN A 38 -2.05 20.16 -7.32
N SER A 39 -2.16 19.04 -6.61
CA SER A 39 -1.95 17.72 -7.22
C SER A 39 -2.94 16.69 -6.71
N THR A 40 -3.16 15.64 -7.50
CA THR A 40 -4.01 14.52 -7.12
C THR A 40 -3.31 13.22 -7.50
N LEU A 41 -3.08 12.39 -6.50
CA LEU A 41 -2.64 11.01 -6.67
C LEU A 41 -3.86 10.10 -6.67
N ARG A 42 -3.87 9.11 -7.55
CA ARG A 42 -4.93 8.12 -7.67
C ARG A 42 -4.39 6.74 -7.39
N CYS A 43 -5.18 5.95 -6.67
CA CYS A 43 -4.92 4.59 -6.32
C CYS A 43 -6.12 3.74 -6.74
N ASN A 44 -5.94 2.81 -7.67
CA ASN A 44 -6.94 1.87 -8.15
C ASN A 44 -6.68 0.48 -7.56
N PHE A 45 -7.73 -0.28 -7.34
CA PHE A 45 -7.68 -1.61 -6.75
C PHE A 45 -8.32 -2.63 -7.71
N SER A 46 -7.86 -3.87 -7.70
CA SER A 46 -8.47 -4.93 -8.50
C SER A 46 -9.81 -5.44 -7.96
N ASP A 47 -10.10 -5.18 -6.68
CA ASP A 47 -11.32 -5.64 -6.01
C ASP A 47 -11.88 -4.58 -5.05
N MET A 48 -13.07 -4.82 -4.51
CA MET A 48 -13.65 -4.02 -3.44
C MET A 48 -12.82 -4.16 -2.17
N VAL A 49 -12.65 -3.05 -1.45
CA VAL A 49 -11.85 -2.99 -0.22
C VAL A 49 -12.61 -2.29 0.89
N ASN A 50 -12.41 -2.74 2.13
CA ASN A 50 -13.03 -2.23 3.34
C ASN A 50 -12.38 -0.93 3.84
N ASN A 51 -11.09 -0.76 3.58
CA ASN A 51 -10.37 0.45 3.94
C ASN A 51 -9.14 0.68 3.06
N VAL A 52 -8.74 1.94 2.98
CA VAL A 52 -7.55 2.43 2.28
C VAL A 52 -6.73 3.28 3.22
N GLN A 53 -5.41 3.17 3.09
CA GLN A 53 -4.43 3.91 3.86
C GLN A 53 -3.50 4.65 2.90
N TRP A 54 -3.28 5.94 3.18
CA TRP A 54 -2.27 6.75 2.49
C TRP A 54 -1.11 7.02 3.42
N PHE A 55 0.10 6.83 2.89
CA PHE A 55 1.35 7.07 3.60
C PHE A 55 2.23 8.02 2.80
N GLN A 56 3.03 8.78 3.53
CA GLN A 56 4.14 9.55 3.01
C GLN A 56 5.43 8.91 3.52
N GLN A 57 6.32 8.57 2.60
CA GLN A 57 7.66 8.07 2.90
C GLN A 57 8.66 9.18 2.58
N ASN A 58 9.37 9.63 3.62
CA ASN A 58 10.42 10.63 3.44
C ASN A 58 11.66 10.00 2.75
N PRO A 59 12.61 10.81 2.24
CA PRO A 59 13.84 10.31 1.61
C PRO A 59 14.70 9.41 2.51
N ARG A 60 14.52 9.51 3.84
CA ARG A 60 15.21 8.68 4.84
C ARG A 60 14.50 7.34 5.10
N GLY A 61 13.41 7.05 4.40
CA GLY A 61 12.66 5.80 4.46
C GLY A 61 11.58 5.74 5.55
N SER A 62 11.42 6.76 6.39
CA SER A 62 10.38 6.80 7.43
C SER A 62 9.00 6.94 6.79
N LEU A 63 8.08 6.04 7.12
CA LEU A 63 6.67 6.11 6.72
C LEU A 63 5.84 6.85 7.78
N THR A 64 5.09 7.85 7.34
CA THR A 64 4.07 8.54 8.13
C THR A 64 2.71 8.27 7.52
N ARG A 65 1.73 7.86 8.33
CA ARG A 65 0.36 7.66 7.87
C ARG A 65 -0.33 9.02 7.74
N LEU A 66 -0.81 9.34 6.54
CA LEU A 66 -1.58 10.55 6.26
C LEU A 66 -3.07 10.33 6.56
N PHE A 67 -3.63 9.25 6.01
CA PHE A 67 -5.04 8.93 6.16
C PHE A 67 -5.29 7.44 6.35
N PHE A 68 -6.36 7.13 7.09
CA PHE A 68 -7.02 5.83 7.14
C PHE A 68 -8.50 6.04 6.86
N ILE A 69 -9.03 5.43 5.80
CA ILE A 69 -10.37 5.75 5.27
C ILE A 69 -11.11 4.46 4.99
N ALA A 70 -12.23 4.24 5.71
CA ALA A 70 -13.13 3.13 5.43
C ALA A 70 -14.18 3.49 4.37
N SER A 71 -14.67 4.73 4.40
CA SER A 71 -15.64 5.26 3.44
C SER A 71 -15.61 6.79 3.40
N GLY A 72 -16.11 7.37 2.31
CA GLY A 72 -16.28 8.82 2.17
C GLY A 72 -14.97 9.57 1.92
N MET A 73 -14.89 10.79 2.47
CA MET A 73 -13.75 11.70 2.32
C MET A 73 -13.21 12.08 3.70
N LYS A 74 -11.88 12.10 3.84
CA LYS A 74 -11.17 12.70 4.97
C LYS A 74 -10.32 13.86 4.48
N LYS A 75 -10.15 14.88 5.32
CA LYS A 75 -9.38 16.07 4.97
C LYS A 75 -8.67 16.61 6.20
N ASN A 76 -7.44 17.05 5.99
CA ASN A 76 -6.67 17.90 6.90
C ASN A 76 -6.48 19.27 6.23
N GLU A 77 -5.67 20.15 6.81
CA GLU A 77 -5.52 21.53 6.34
C GLU A 77 -5.23 21.64 4.84
N ARG A 78 -4.22 20.90 4.36
CA ARG A 78 -3.70 20.97 2.99
C ARG A 78 -3.92 19.72 2.14
N MET A 79 -4.47 18.66 2.71
CA MET A 79 -4.61 17.37 2.03
C MET A 79 -6.01 16.82 2.24
N SER A 80 -6.59 16.22 1.21
CA SER A 80 -7.83 15.47 1.32
C SER A 80 -7.71 14.14 0.60
N SER A 81 -8.46 13.15 1.06
CA SER A 81 -8.48 11.85 0.44
C SER A 81 -9.87 11.26 0.47
N THR A 82 -10.25 10.64 -0.64
CA THR A 82 -11.56 10.03 -0.85
C THR A 82 -11.38 8.56 -1.18
N VAL A 83 -12.32 7.72 -0.74
CA VAL A 83 -12.39 6.33 -1.19
C VAL A 83 -13.75 6.04 -1.80
N ASN A 84 -13.73 5.34 -2.93
CA ASN A 84 -14.89 4.73 -3.54
C ASN A 84 -14.60 3.24 -3.75
N SER A 85 -15.01 2.42 -2.78
CA SER A 85 -14.78 0.97 -2.81
C SER A 85 -15.54 0.28 -3.95
N LYS A 86 -16.69 0.82 -4.36
CA LYS A 86 -17.49 0.26 -5.47
C LYS A 86 -16.79 0.46 -6.81
N GLU A 87 -16.29 1.66 -7.04
CA GLU A 87 -15.50 2.03 -8.22
C GLU A 87 -14.01 1.65 -8.09
N ARG A 88 -13.65 1.00 -6.98
CA ARG A 88 -12.32 0.46 -6.68
C ARG A 88 -11.20 1.48 -6.83
N TYR A 89 -11.39 2.68 -6.28
CA TYR A 89 -10.32 3.66 -6.24
C TYR A 89 -10.32 4.52 -4.97
N SER A 90 -9.16 5.13 -4.71
CA SER A 90 -8.98 6.22 -3.77
C SER A 90 -8.16 7.33 -4.41
N THR A 91 -8.38 8.56 -3.97
CA THR A 91 -7.58 9.72 -4.35
C THR A 91 -6.94 10.37 -3.14
N LEU A 92 -5.76 10.95 -3.31
CA LEU A 92 -5.11 11.84 -2.36
C LEU A 92 -4.84 13.17 -3.08
N HIS A 93 -5.53 14.21 -2.66
CA HIS A 93 -5.40 15.56 -3.16
C HIS A 93 -4.53 16.38 -2.23
N ILE A 94 -3.55 17.10 -2.78
CA ILE A 94 -2.64 17.98 -2.06
C ILE A 94 -2.83 19.38 -2.64
N THR A 95 -3.12 20.35 -1.78
CA THR A 95 -3.32 21.75 -2.17
C THR A 95 -2.10 22.59 -1.81
N ALA A 96 -1.75 23.53 -2.68
CA ALA A 96 -0.67 24.50 -2.46
C ALA A 96 0.68 23.84 -2.14
N SER A 97 1.08 22.80 -2.85
CA SER A 97 2.24 21.92 -2.58
C SER A 97 3.48 22.69 -2.10
N GLN A 98 4.12 22.22 -1.03
CA GLN A 98 5.32 22.83 -0.44
C GLN A 98 6.55 21.91 -0.63
N LEU A 99 7.74 22.43 -0.32
CA LEU A 99 8.98 21.66 -0.46
C LEU A 99 8.99 20.40 0.44
N GLU A 100 8.38 20.45 1.63
CA GLU A 100 8.24 19.28 2.50
C GLU A 100 7.28 18.20 1.97
N ASP A 101 6.45 18.52 0.98
CA ASP A 101 5.60 17.54 0.30
C ASP A 101 6.40 16.67 -0.69
N ALA A 102 7.70 16.98 -0.90
CA ALA A 102 8.62 16.17 -1.70
C ALA A 102 8.87 14.79 -1.04
N ALA A 103 8.08 13.80 -1.43
CA ALA A 103 8.13 12.47 -0.83
C ALA A 103 7.62 11.37 -1.76
N THR A 104 7.80 10.13 -1.31
CA THR A 104 7.16 8.95 -1.90
C THR A 104 5.80 8.72 -1.25
N TYR A 105 4.72 8.76 -2.02
CA TYR A 105 3.37 8.52 -1.49
C TYR A 105 2.92 7.10 -1.77
N LEU A 106 2.51 6.36 -0.74
CA LEU A 106 2.15 4.95 -0.85
C LEU A 106 0.68 4.75 -0.46
N CYS A 107 -0.02 3.96 -1.25
CA CYS A 107 -1.39 3.55 -1.00
C CYS A 107 -1.38 2.08 -0.59
N ALA A 108 -2.04 1.76 0.51
CA ALA A 108 -2.25 0.39 0.93
C ALA A 108 -3.74 0.15 1.13
N VAL A 109 -4.18 -1.05 0.78
CA VAL A 109 -5.49 -1.58 1.13
C VAL A 109 -5.31 -2.74 2.07
N GLU A 110 -6.39 -3.12 2.76
CA GLU A 110 -6.55 -4.36 3.53
C GLU A 110 -5.30 -5.25 3.66
N ALA A 111 -4.80 -5.45 4.88
CA ALA A 111 -3.71 -6.39 5.12
C ALA A 111 -4.17 -7.82 4.73
N GLN A 112 -3.78 -8.27 3.53
CA GLN A 112 -4.02 -9.64 3.12
C GLN A 112 -2.92 -10.50 3.70
N CYS A 113 -3.26 -11.24 4.76
CA CYS A 113 -2.36 -12.20 5.35
C CYS A 113 -2.07 -13.30 4.33
N SER A 114 -0.83 -13.38 3.87
CA SER A 114 -0.38 -14.56 3.15
C SER A 114 -0.25 -15.70 4.17
N GLN A 115 -0.86 -16.85 3.89
CA GLN A 115 -0.73 -18.04 4.74
C GLN A 115 0.73 -18.49 4.90
N ALA A 116 1.61 -18.12 3.97
CA ALA A 116 3.05 -18.35 4.04
C ALA A 116 3.78 -17.44 5.05
N ALA A 117 3.28 -16.24 5.35
CA ALA A 117 3.87 -15.35 6.36
C ALA A 117 3.39 -15.70 7.78
N CYS A 118 2.14 -16.17 7.92
CA CYS A 118 1.58 -16.57 9.22
C CYS A 118 2.22 -17.85 9.79
N SER A 119 2.85 -18.69 8.97
CA SER A 119 3.53 -19.93 9.43
C SER A 119 4.90 -19.68 10.06
N LEU A 120 5.53 -18.54 9.76
CA LEU A 120 6.83 -18.15 10.32
C LEU A 120 6.72 -17.39 11.66
N TYR A 121 5.51 -16.91 11.99
CA TYR A 121 5.25 -16.20 13.25
C TYR A 121 4.00 -16.76 13.93
N PRO A 122 4.13 -17.58 14.98
CA PRO A 122 3.01 -18.33 15.58
C PRO A 122 1.93 -17.45 16.23
N ASN A 123 2.14 -16.14 16.35
CA ASN A 123 1.17 -15.16 16.88
C ASN A 123 0.52 -14.28 15.81
N CYS A 124 0.52 -14.69 14.55
CA CYS A 124 -0.11 -13.93 13.47
C CYS A 124 -1.64 -14.09 13.49
N SER A 125 -2.32 -13.41 14.42
CA SER A 125 -3.79 -13.37 14.49
C SER A 125 -4.33 -12.25 13.59
N CYS A 126 -4.73 -12.60 12.37
CA CYS A 126 -5.35 -11.68 11.39
C CYS A 126 -6.85 -11.47 11.63
N LEU A 127 -7.20 -11.09 12.85
CA LEU A 127 -8.52 -10.55 13.20
C LEU A 127 -8.26 -9.13 13.73
N SER A 128 -8.70 -8.12 12.98
CA SER A 128 -8.68 -6.68 13.33
C SER A 128 -9.28 -6.41 14.72
N PRO A 129 -9.11 -5.24 15.39
CA PRO A 129 -8.12 -4.16 15.30
C PRO A 129 -7.34 -3.98 16.64
N SER A 130 -6.04 -3.69 16.61
CA SER A 130 -5.34 -3.19 17.82
C SER A 130 -4.33 -2.08 17.47
N PRO A 131 -4.06 -1.14 18.40
CA PRO A 131 -3.52 0.20 18.14
C PRO A 131 -2.01 0.16 17.82
N PRO A 132 -1.39 1.27 17.36
CA PRO A 132 -0.16 1.23 16.58
C PRO A 132 1.00 0.84 17.49
N GLN A 133 1.37 -0.44 17.49
CA GLN A 133 2.71 -0.79 17.92
C GLN A 133 3.66 -0.37 16.81
N TYR A 134 4.54 0.56 17.19
CA TYR A 134 5.75 0.95 16.50
C TYR A 134 6.52 -0.30 16.07
N TYR A 135 6.23 -0.81 14.87
CA TYR A 135 7.09 -1.78 14.23
C TYR A 135 7.84 -1.04 13.15
N THR A 136 9.14 -0.87 13.39
CA THR A 136 10.13 -0.56 12.38
C THR A 136 9.95 -1.57 11.26
N VAL A 137 9.41 -1.11 10.12
CA VAL A 137 9.47 -1.88 8.87
C VAL A 137 10.94 -1.87 8.47
N GLN A 138 11.71 -2.79 9.05
CA GLN A 138 12.96 -3.21 8.45
C GLN A 138 12.56 -3.72 7.07
N VAL A 139 13.16 -3.16 6.03
CA VAL A 139 12.91 -3.55 4.65
C VAL A 139 13.99 -4.56 4.23
N PRO A 140 13.95 -5.84 4.61
CA PRO A 140 14.58 -6.87 3.81
C PRO A 140 13.53 -7.35 2.80
N LEU A 141 13.74 -7.01 1.54
CA LEU A 141 13.04 -7.54 0.37
C LEU A 141 11.55 -7.21 0.34
N LEU A 142 11.25 -6.05 -0.24
CA LEU A 142 9.90 -5.66 -0.65
C LEU A 142 9.29 -6.76 -1.54
N PRO A 143 8.22 -7.46 -1.12
CA PRO A 143 7.38 -8.18 -2.06
C PRO A 143 6.73 -7.16 -3.00
N LEU A 144 6.53 -7.54 -4.27
CA LEU A 144 6.17 -6.69 -5.42
C LEU A 144 4.77 -5.99 -5.38
N TRP A 145 4.30 -5.57 -4.21
CA TRP A 145 2.94 -5.03 -4.01
C TRP A 145 2.92 -3.60 -3.46
N VAL A 146 4.04 -2.89 -3.55
CA VAL A 146 4.12 -1.45 -3.27
C VAL A 146 4.46 -0.75 -4.58
N SER A 147 3.46 -0.13 -5.22
CA SER A 147 3.72 0.81 -6.31
C SER A 147 4.40 2.03 -5.70
N ARG A 148 5.73 2.05 -5.82
CA ARG A 148 6.55 3.20 -5.44
C ARG A 148 6.14 4.39 -6.30
N PHE A 149 5.72 5.47 -5.65
CA PHE A 149 5.73 6.79 -6.25
C PHE A 149 7.02 7.51 -5.89
N ILE A 150 7.53 8.33 -6.80
CA ILE A 150 8.63 9.24 -6.49
C ILE A 150 8.19 10.62 -6.98
N ILE A 151 7.93 11.58 -6.09
CA ILE A 151 7.93 12.99 -6.49
C ILE A 151 9.40 13.37 -6.58
N GLN A 152 9.99 13.31 -7.78
CA GLN A 152 11.45 13.30 -7.89
C GLN A 152 12.11 14.67 -8.06
N HIS A 153 11.48 15.72 -8.59
CA HIS A 153 12.21 17.00 -8.74
C HIS A 153 11.30 18.22 -8.67
N PHE A 154 11.72 19.20 -7.87
CA PHE A 154 11.32 20.60 -7.98
C PHE A 154 12.29 21.27 -8.95
N PHE A 155 11.78 21.99 -9.95
CA PHE A 155 12.56 22.98 -10.69
C PHE A 155 12.42 24.32 -9.96
N LEU A 156 13.56 24.90 -9.59
CA LEU A 156 13.69 26.33 -9.29
C LEU A 156 13.48 27.14 -10.57
#